data_AF-A0A2J8RFX3-F1
#
_entry.id   AF-A0A2J8RFX3-F1
#
_cell.length_a   1.000
_cell.length_b   1.000
_cell.length_c   1.000
_cell.angle_alpha   90.00
_cell.angle_beta   90.00
_cell.angle_gamma   90.00
#
_symmetry.space_group_name_H-M   'P 1'
#
loop_
_entity.id
_entity.type
_entity.pdbx_description
1 polymer ?
#
loop_
_entity_poly.entity_id
_entity_poly.type
_entity_poly.pdbx_seq_one_letter_code
_entity_poly.pdbx_strand_id
1 'polypeptide(L)'
;MFLADTHLLGEVLGHWLDKLRREWQMERAFQTALWLLQPEVVFILGDIFDEGKWSTPEAWVNDVERFQKMFRHPSHVQLKVVAGNHDIGFHYEMNTYKVERFEKVFSSERLFSWKGINFVMVNSVALNGDGCGICSETEAELIEVSHRLNCSREARGSSRCGPGPLLPMSAPVLLQHYPLYRRSDANCSGEDAAPPEERDIPFKENYDVLSREASQKGSITPTDYTLSKCYLPREDVVLIIYCGMVGFLVVLTLTHFGLLASPFLAGLNLLRKRKTR
;
A
#
# COMPACT_ATOMS: atom_id res chain seq x y z
N MET A 1 8.32 4.45 -4.90
CA MET A 1 7.02 4.82 -4.28
C MET A 1 6.57 3.65 -3.43
N PHE A 2 6.10 3.89 -2.21
CA PHE A 2 5.60 2.84 -1.31
C PHE A 2 4.11 3.07 -1.06
N LEU A 3 3.33 2.00 -1.16
CA LEU A 3 1.90 1.92 -0.86
C LEU A 3 1.69 0.74 0.11
N ALA A 4 0.56 0.71 0.80
CA ALA A 4 0.13 -0.39 1.64
C ALA A 4 -1.40 -0.38 1.75
N ASP A 5 -1.99 -1.51 2.16
CA ASP A 5 -3.38 -1.58 2.64
C ASP A 5 -4.40 -1.00 1.63
N THR A 6 -4.30 -1.42 0.37
CA THR A 6 -5.23 -0.93 -0.66
C THR A 6 -6.64 -1.47 -0.43
N HIS A 7 -6.79 -2.66 0.16
CA HIS A 7 -8.06 -3.30 0.49
C HIS A 7 -9.11 -3.17 -0.61
N LEU A 8 -8.83 -3.76 -1.77
CA LEU A 8 -9.81 -3.92 -2.83
C LEU A 8 -10.98 -4.73 -2.28
N LEU A 9 -12.15 -4.08 -2.19
CA LEU A 9 -13.34 -4.71 -1.64
C LEU A 9 -13.75 -5.92 -2.49
N GLY A 10 -13.96 -7.05 -1.82
CA GLY A 10 -14.37 -8.30 -2.46
C GLY A 10 -15.86 -8.32 -2.80
N GLU A 11 -16.40 -9.51 -2.98
CA GLU A 11 -17.80 -9.74 -3.36
C GLU A 11 -18.70 -10.09 -2.16
N VAL A 12 -18.12 -10.50 -1.04
CA VAL A 12 -18.84 -11.08 0.10
C VAL A 12 -19.35 -9.99 1.05
N LEU A 13 -18.46 -9.11 1.50
CA LEU A 13 -18.72 -8.05 2.47
C LEU A 13 -18.73 -6.67 1.83
N GLY A 14 -18.17 -6.53 0.63
CA GLY A 14 -18.08 -5.26 -0.09
C GLY A 14 -19.43 -4.69 -0.56
N HIS A 15 -19.78 -3.49 -0.10
CA HIS A 15 -20.93 -2.76 -0.64
C HIS A 15 -20.59 -2.13 -2.00
N TRP A 16 -21.43 -2.34 -3.03
CA TRP A 16 -21.15 -1.94 -4.42
C TRP A 16 -20.83 -0.44 -4.60
N LEU A 17 -21.51 0.44 -3.85
CA LEU A 17 -21.28 1.89 -3.95
C LEU A 17 -19.93 2.29 -3.34
N ASP A 18 -19.55 1.67 -2.21
CA ASP A 18 -18.27 1.94 -1.58
C ASP A 18 -17.13 1.39 -2.43
N LYS A 19 -17.34 0.19 -2.99
CA LYS A 19 -16.47 -0.44 -3.98
C LYS A 19 -16.20 0.50 -5.15
N LEU A 20 -17.24 1.00 -5.81
CA LEU A 20 -17.12 1.95 -6.91
C LEU A 20 -16.35 3.22 -6.51
N ARG A 21 -16.68 3.80 -5.36
CA ARG A 21 -16.07 5.03 -4.85
C ARG A 21 -14.58 4.86 -4.55
N ARG A 22 -14.23 3.87 -3.71
CA ARG A 22 -12.85 3.60 -3.27
C ARG A 22 -11.96 3.24 -4.45
N GLU A 23 -12.43 2.40 -5.35
CA GLU A 23 -11.66 1.99 -6.53
C GLU A 23 -11.39 3.15 -7.48
N TRP A 24 -12.40 4.00 -7.72
CA TRP A 24 -12.19 5.20 -8.51
C TRP A 24 -11.17 6.13 -7.86
N GLN A 25 -11.28 6.37 -6.54
CA GLN A 25 -10.32 7.21 -5.80
C GLN A 25 -8.90 6.64 -5.86
N MET A 26 -8.73 5.34 -5.63
CA MET A 26 -7.43 4.66 -5.70
C MET A 26 -6.83 4.72 -7.09
N GLU A 27 -7.61 4.43 -8.15
CA GLU A 27 -7.12 4.54 -9.53
C GLU A 27 -6.67 5.98 -9.82
N ARG A 28 -7.47 6.98 -9.47
CA ARG A 28 -7.10 8.39 -9.70
C ARG A 28 -5.85 8.79 -8.93
N ALA A 29 -5.76 8.43 -7.66
CA ALA A 29 -4.60 8.74 -6.83
C ALA A 29 -3.33 8.09 -7.38
N PHE A 30 -3.38 6.80 -7.70
CA PHE A 30 -2.24 6.05 -8.21
C PHE A 30 -1.76 6.59 -9.57
N GLN A 31 -2.68 6.78 -10.53
CA GLN A 31 -2.32 7.29 -11.86
C GLN A 31 -1.75 8.72 -11.78
N THR A 32 -2.27 9.55 -10.87
CA THR A 32 -1.75 10.90 -10.63
C THR A 32 -0.36 10.87 -9.99
N ALA A 33 -0.15 9.99 -9.00
CA ALA A 33 1.14 9.82 -8.35
C ALA A 33 2.21 9.30 -9.34
N LEU A 34 1.86 8.35 -10.21
CA LEU A 34 2.76 7.92 -11.29
C LEU A 34 3.13 9.07 -12.23
N TRP A 35 2.16 9.89 -12.61
CA TRP A 35 2.41 11.02 -13.52
C TRP A 35 3.27 12.11 -12.88
N LEU A 36 3.00 12.48 -11.62
CA LEU A 36 3.72 13.55 -10.92
C LEU A 36 5.10 13.13 -10.43
N LEU A 37 5.20 11.95 -9.82
CA LEU A 37 6.40 11.51 -9.11
C LEU A 37 7.34 10.69 -10.00
N GLN A 38 6.83 10.19 -11.14
CA GLN A 38 7.58 9.34 -12.10
C GLN A 38 8.46 8.28 -11.42
N PRO A 39 7.90 7.43 -10.54
CA PRO A 39 8.72 6.47 -9.81
C PRO A 39 9.23 5.35 -10.73
N GLU A 40 10.45 4.89 -10.49
CA GLU A 40 11.01 3.73 -11.20
C GLU A 40 10.53 2.40 -10.62
N VAL A 41 10.27 2.38 -9.32
CA VAL A 41 9.80 1.21 -8.58
C VAL A 41 8.65 1.60 -7.67
N VAL A 42 7.60 0.79 -7.68
CA VAL A 42 6.45 0.85 -6.78
C VAL A 42 6.46 -0.41 -5.93
N PHE A 43 6.40 -0.23 -4.62
CA PHE A 43 6.23 -1.30 -3.64
C PHE A 43 4.82 -1.22 -3.03
N ILE A 44 4.13 -2.36 -2.89
CA ILE A 44 2.87 -2.48 -2.14
C ILE A 44 3.07 -3.44 -0.97
N LEU A 45 2.87 -2.96 0.25
CA LEU A 45 3.18 -3.65 1.50
C LEU A 45 2.00 -4.45 2.08
N GLY A 46 1.41 -5.32 1.28
CA GLY A 46 0.33 -6.23 1.71
C GLY A 46 -1.06 -5.62 1.70
N ASP A 47 -2.02 -6.50 1.99
CA ASP A 47 -3.46 -6.26 2.01
C ASP A 47 -3.94 -5.55 0.74
N ILE A 48 -3.61 -6.18 -0.39
CA ILE A 48 -4.08 -5.73 -1.70
C ILE A 48 -5.59 -5.94 -1.79
N PHE A 49 -6.05 -7.14 -1.44
CA PHE A 49 -7.45 -7.54 -1.45
C PHE A 49 -7.99 -7.60 -0.03
N ASP A 50 -9.23 -7.17 0.18
CA ASP A 50 -9.86 -7.24 1.50
C ASP A 50 -10.32 -8.67 1.86
N GLU A 51 -10.66 -9.44 0.83
CA GLU A 51 -11.31 -10.75 0.95
C GLU A 51 -10.48 -11.88 0.32
N GLY A 52 -9.24 -11.60 -0.09
CA GLY A 52 -8.36 -12.57 -0.73
C GLY A 52 -8.34 -13.89 0.04
N LYS A 53 -8.14 -13.83 1.36
CA LYS A 53 -8.09 -14.97 2.28
C LYS A 53 -9.25 -15.96 2.19
N TRP A 54 -10.43 -15.58 1.71
CA TRP A 54 -11.58 -16.48 1.56
C TRP A 54 -12.26 -16.39 0.18
N SER A 55 -11.64 -15.70 -0.78
CA SER A 55 -12.20 -15.52 -2.11
C SER A 55 -12.33 -16.85 -2.86
N THR A 56 -13.43 -17.01 -3.60
CA THR A 56 -13.58 -18.08 -4.59
C THR A 56 -12.52 -17.92 -5.70
N PRO A 57 -12.20 -18.98 -6.47
CA PRO A 57 -11.29 -18.87 -7.61
C PRO A 57 -11.76 -17.82 -8.64
N GLU A 58 -13.07 -17.73 -8.89
CA GLU A 58 -13.67 -16.77 -9.82
C GLU A 58 -13.55 -15.34 -9.28
N ALA A 59 -13.87 -15.12 -8.00
CA ALA A 59 -13.72 -13.82 -7.36
C ALA A 59 -12.26 -13.35 -7.34
N TRP A 60 -11.32 -14.26 -7.07
CA TRP A 60 -9.89 -13.97 -7.12
C TRP A 60 -9.46 -13.44 -8.50
N VAL A 61 -9.89 -14.10 -9.59
CA VAL A 61 -9.57 -13.66 -10.95
C VAL A 61 -10.15 -12.27 -11.22
N ASN A 62 -11.41 -12.04 -10.86
CA ASN A 62 -12.05 -10.74 -11.04
C ASN A 62 -11.34 -9.64 -10.24
N ASP A 63 -10.93 -9.92 -9.01
CA ASP A 63 -10.22 -8.97 -8.16
C ASP A 63 -8.82 -8.64 -8.70
N VAL A 64 -8.10 -9.65 -9.21
CA VAL A 64 -6.81 -9.47 -9.88
C VAL A 64 -6.94 -8.62 -11.15
N GLU A 65 -7.97 -8.84 -11.97
CA GLU A 65 -8.21 -8.02 -13.17
C GLU A 65 -8.47 -6.55 -12.80
N ARG A 66 -9.26 -6.31 -11.75
CA ARG A 66 -9.52 -4.96 -11.23
C ARG A 66 -8.25 -4.31 -10.71
N PHE A 67 -7.45 -5.05 -9.95
CA PHE A 67 -6.14 -4.59 -9.49
C PHE A 67 -5.26 -4.16 -10.66
N GLN A 68 -5.10 -5.01 -11.67
CA GLN A 68 -4.25 -4.72 -12.84
C GLN A 68 -4.73 -3.49 -13.60
N LYS A 69 -6.05 -3.28 -13.69
CA LYS A 69 -6.63 -2.09 -14.33
C LYS A 69 -6.33 -0.80 -13.56
N MET A 70 -6.50 -0.82 -12.24
CA MET A 70 -6.32 0.36 -11.38
C MET A 70 -4.84 0.73 -11.23
N PHE A 71 -4.01 -0.27 -10.98
CA PHE A 71 -2.57 -0.13 -10.77
C PHE A 71 -1.76 -0.30 -12.06
N ARG A 72 -2.39 -0.06 -13.23
CA ARG A 72 -1.70 -0.08 -14.53
C ARG A 72 -0.54 0.91 -14.54
N HIS A 73 0.60 0.48 -15.04
CA HIS A 73 1.82 1.26 -15.07
C HIS A 73 2.61 0.99 -16.36
N PRO A 74 3.45 1.91 -16.82
CA PRO A 74 4.34 1.68 -17.96
C PRO A 74 5.30 0.51 -17.70
N SER A 75 5.71 -0.18 -18.76
CA SER A 75 6.61 -1.35 -18.67
C SER A 75 7.98 -1.09 -18.06
N HIS A 76 8.43 0.17 -18.01
CA HIS A 76 9.70 0.54 -17.37
C HIS A 76 9.59 0.71 -15.85
N VAL A 77 8.36 0.83 -15.31
CA VAL A 77 8.12 0.92 -13.87
C VAL A 77 8.01 -0.49 -13.32
N GLN A 78 8.79 -0.81 -12.29
CA GLN A 78 8.72 -2.10 -11.61
C GLN A 78 7.65 -2.05 -10.52
N LEU A 79 6.77 -3.06 -10.47
CA LEU A 79 5.84 -3.26 -9.36
C LEU A 79 6.28 -4.47 -8.53
N LYS A 80 6.42 -4.27 -7.22
CA LYS A 80 6.85 -5.28 -6.25
C LYS A 80 5.86 -5.31 -5.10
N VAL A 81 5.42 -6.50 -4.72
CA VAL A 81 4.30 -6.65 -3.80
C VAL A 81 4.63 -7.74 -2.78
N VAL A 82 4.35 -7.49 -1.51
CA VAL A 82 4.40 -8.50 -0.44
C VAL A 82 2.97 -8.81 0.00
N ALA A 83 2.74 -10.02 0.52
CA ALA A 83 1.43 -10.45 0.96
C ALA A 83 1.10 -9.91 2.36
N GLY A 84 -0.18 -9.57 2.57
CA GLY A 84 -0.76 -9.34 3.89
C GLY A 84 -1.78 -10.42 4.29
N ASN A 85 -2.33 -10.33 5.49
CA ASN A 85 -3.26 -11.35 6.00
C ASN A 85 -4.63 -11.31 5.31
N HIS A 86 -5.08 -10.18 4.76
CA HIS A 86 -6.30 -10.16 3.96
C HIS A 86 -6.10 -10.82 2.59
N ASP A 87 -4.87 -10.94 2.09
CA ASP A 87 -4.58 -11.59 0.81
C ASP A 87 -4.55 -13.12 0.93
N ILE A 88 -3.82 -13.64 1.92
CA ILE A 88 -3.51 -15.07 2.05
C ILE A 88 -4.04 -15.73 3.33
N GLY A 89 -4.67 -14.96 4.21
CA GLY A 89 -5.20 -15.40 5.51
C GLY A 89 -4.27 -15.03 6.66
N PHE A 90 -4.82 -14.88 7.87
CA PHE A 90 -3.99 -14.90 9.08
C PHE A 90 -3.24 -16.23 9.17
N HIS A 91 -2.17 -16.30 9.96
CA HIS A 91 -1.32 -17.48 10.12
C HIS A 91 -2.08 -18.83 10.10
N TYR A 92 -3.13 -18.99 10.90
CA TYR A 92 -3.91 -20.24 11.00
C TYR A 92 -4.84 -20.52 9.79
N GLU A 93 -5.16 -19.49 9.01
CA GLU A 93 -5.98 -19.58 7.80
C GLU A 93 -5.14 -19.64 6.51
N MET A 94 -3.84 -19.34 6.62
CA MET A 94 -2.88 -19.40 5.53
C MET A 94 -2.66 -20.85 5.09
N ASN A 95 -2.58 -21.07 3.78
CA ASN A 95 -2.26 -22.37 3.21
C ASN A 95 -1.53 -22.24 1.87
N THR A 96 -0.95 -23.35 1.41
CA THR A 96 -0.14 -23.43 0.18
C THR A 96 -0.89 -22.91 -1.04
N TYR A 97 -2.16 -23.28 -1.22
CA TYR A 97 -2.97 -22.80 -2.36
C TYR A 97 -3.09 -21.26 -2.38
N LYS A 98 -3.34 -20.63 -1.22
CA LYS A 98 -3.48 -19.17 -1.12
C LYS A 98 -2.16 -18.45 -1.39
N VAL A 99 -1.04 -18.99 -0.87
CA VAL A 99 0.31 -18.45 -1.12
C VAL A 99 0.68 -18.58 -2.59
N GLU A 100 0.55 -19.78 -3.17
CA GLU A 100 0.93 -20.05 -4.55
C GLU A 100 0.12 -19.20 -5.55
N ARG A 101 -1.19 -19.07 -5.36
CA ARG A 101 -2.01 -18.24 -6.27
C ARG A 101 -1.65 -16.75 -6.16
N PHE A 102 -1.25 -16.28 -4.98
CA PHE A 102 -0.79 -14.91 -4.78
C PHE A 102 0.53 -14.68 -5.50
N GLU A 103 1.52 -15.54 -5.27
CA GLU A 103 2.86 -15.44 -5.87
C GLU A 103 2.83 -15.61 -7.39
N LYS A 104 1.87 -16.38 -7.92
CA LYS A 104 1.65 -16.48 -9.36
C LYS A 104 1.30 -15.13 -10.00
N VAL A 105 0.63 -14.24 -9.27
CA VAL A 105 0.26 -12.89 -9.74
C VAL A 105 1.37 -11.88 -9.46
N PHE A 106 1.96 -11.94 -8.26
CA PHE A 106 2.79 -10.88 -7.70
C PHE A 106 4.29 -11.18 -7.63
N SER A 107 4.71 -12.36 -8.10
CA SER A 107 6.06 -12.93 -7.97
C SER A 107 6.39 -13.48 -6.57
N SER A 108 7.20 -14.54 -6.55
CA SER A 108 7.81 -15.11 -5.35
C SER A 108 9.24 -14.57 -5.10
N GLU A 109 9.64 -13.49 -5.77
CA GLU A 109 10.96 -12.90 -5.57
C GLU A 109 11.17 -12.48 -4.10
N ARG A 110 12.26 -12.90 -3.47
CA ARG A 110 12.60 -12.55 -2.08
C ARG A 110 13.64 -11.46 -1.95
N LEU A 111 14.48 -11.30 -2.98
CA LEU A 111 15.57 -10.36 -3.01
C LEU A 111 15.57 -9.63 -4.35
N PHE A 112 15.36 -8.33 -4.30
CA PHE A 112 15.36 -7.44 -5.44
C PHE A 112 16.46 -6.40 -5.26
N SER A 113 17.36 -6.25 -6.25
CA SER A 113 18.42 -5.23 -6.21
C SER A 113 18.15 -4.17 -7.27
N TRP A 114 18.10 -2.92 -6.87
CA TRP A 114 17.89 -1.78 -7.79
C TRP A 114 18.83 -0.65 -7.45
N LYS A 115 19.58 -0.17 -8.47
CA LYS A 115 20.50 0.99 -8.34
C LYS A 115 21.42 0.94 -7.11
N GLY A 116 21.96 -0.25 -6.81
CA GLY A 116 22.88 -0.44 -5.69
C GLY A 116 22.22 -0.65 -4.32
N ILE A 117 20.89 -0.69 -4.25
CA ILE A 117 20.12 -0.96 -3.03
C ILE A 117 19.56 -2.38 -3.10
N ASN A 118 19.67 -3.13 -2.01
CA ASN A 118 19.03 -4.43 -1.85
C ASN A 118 17.69 -4.28 -1.12
N PHE A 119 16.65 -4.93 -1.62
CA PHE A 119 15.32 -5.00 -1.01
C PHE A 119 15.02 -6.46 -0.69
N VAL A 120 14.73 -6.76 0.57
CA VAL A 120 14.36 -8.10 1.04
C VAL A 120 12.86 -8.10 1.26
N MET A 121 12.14 -8.91 0.48
CA MET A 121 10.68 -8.97 0.48
C MET A 121 10.23 -10.24 1.19
N VAL A 122 9.42 -10.08 2.23
CA VAL A 122 9.13 -11.16 3.19
C VAL A 122 7.64 -11.35 3.37
N ASN A 123 7.20 -12.60 3.28
CA ASN A 123 5.88 -12.99 3.73
C ASN A 123 5.84 -13.02 5.26
N SER A 124 5.55 -11.87 5.87
CA SER A 124 5.49 -11.75 7.33
C SER A 124 4.35 -12.52 7.97
N VAL A 125 3.31 -12.91 7.22
CA VAL A 125 2.23 -13.79 7.73
C VAL A 125 2.81 -15.15 8.15
N ALA A 126 3.88 -15.59 7.48
CA ALA A 126 4.57 -16.85 7.76
C ALA A 126 5.64 -16.75 8.86
N LEU A 127 5.75 -15.62 9.57
CA LEU A 127 6.73 -15.40 10.64
C LEU A 127 6.15 -15.58 12.05
N ASN A 128 5.14 -16.43 12.21
CA ASN A 128 4.50 -16.71 13.50
C ASN A 128 5.43 -17.43 14.50
N GLY A 129 6.46 -18.14 14.02
CA GLY A 129 7.48 -18.78 14.86
C GLY A 129 7.05 -20.09 15.53
N ASP A 130 6.01 -20.74 15.04
CA ASP A 130 5.51 -22.03 15.56
C ASP A 130 6.00 -23.26 14.78
N GLY A 131 6.89 -23.06 13.81
CA GLY A 131 7.47 -24.16 13.02
C GLY A 131 6.51 -24.78 12.01
N CYS A 132 5.45 -24.08 11.60
CA CYS A 132 4.59 -24.54 10.51
C CYS A 132 5.39 -24.78 9.21
N GLY A 133 4.87 -25.58 8.27
CA GLY A 133 5.59 -25.91 7.02
C GLY A 133 6.00 -24.67 6.21
N ILE A 134 5.03 -23.81 5.88
CA ILE A 134 5.24 -22.54 5.17
C ILE A 134 6.16 -21.60 5.96
N CYS A 135 6.04 -21.61 7.29
CA CYS A 135 6.85 -20.78 8.18
C CYS A 135 8.32 -21.20 8.15
N SER A 136 8.58 -22.50 8.22
CA SER A 136 9.92 -23.07 8.20
C SER A 136 10.61 -22.82 6.86
N GLU A 137 9.86 -22.92 5.75
CA GLU A 137 10.33 -22.57 4.41
C GLU A 137 10.70 -21.08 4.33
N THR A 138 9.80 -20.20 4.79
CA THR A 138 10.04 -18.74 4.82
C THR A 138 11.27 -18.38 5.65
N GLU A 139 11.44 -19.00 6.83
CA GLU A 139 12.62 -18.79 7.67
C GLU A 139 13.91 -19.29 7.00
N ALA A 140 13.87 -20.44 6.32
CA ALA A 140 15.03 -20.96 5.59
C ALA A 140 15.43 -20.03 4.42
N GLU A 141 14.45 -19.51 3.67
CA GLU A 141 14.67 -18.53 2.61
C GLU A 141 15.31 -17.25 3.15
N LEU A 142 14.85 -16.73 4.29
CA LEU A 142 15.44 -15.56 4.94
C LEU A 142 16.89 -15.79 5.36
N ILE A 143 17.20 -16.97 5.91
CA ILE A 143 18.56 -17.35 6.28
C ILE A 143 19.45 -17.40 5.03
N GLU A 144 18.96 -17.95 3.92
CA GLU A 144 19.69 -17.99 2.66
C GLU A 144 19.97 -16.58 2.10
N VAL A 145 18.96 -15.71 2.09
CA VAL A 145 19.11 -14.31 1.65
C VAL A 145 20.12 -13.57 2.54
N SER A 146 20.03 -13.74 3.85
CA SER A 146 20.99 -13.16 4.81
C SER A 146 22.42 -13.64 4.55
N HIS A 147 22.61 -14.93 4.31
CA HIS A 147 23.91 -15.50 3.95
C HIS A 147 24.47 -14.89 2.66
N ARG A 148 23.65 -14.75 1.61
CA ARG A 148 24.06 -14.13 0.33
C ARG A 148 24.46 -12.66 0.49
N LEU A 149 23.70 -11.90 1.28
CA LEU A 149 23.99 -10.49 1.57
C LEU A 149 25.31 -10.35 2.35
N ASN A 150 25.54 -11.18 3.37
CA ASN A 150 26.79 -11.18 4.13
C ASN A 150 27.99 -11.59 3.26
N CYS A 151 27.85 -12.62 2.43
CA CYS A 151 28.89 -13.04 1.50
C CYS A 151 29.27 -11.97 0.47
N SER A 152 28.35 -11.07 0.14
CA SER A 152 28.64 -9.95 -0.76
C SER A 152 29.35 -8.79 -0.07
N ARG A 153 29.29 -8.72 1.27
CA ARG A 153 29.97 -7.71 2.11
C ARG A 153 31.35 -8.17 2.57
N GLU A 154 31.57 -9.47 2.73
CA GLU A 154 32.89 -10.03 3.02
C GLU A 154 33.79 -9.98 1.78
N ALA A 155 35.05 -9.55 1.96
CA ALA A 155 36.01 -9.47 0.87
C ALA A 155 36.22 -10.84 0.20
N ARG A 156 36.36 -10.83 -1.14
CA ARG A 156 36.55 -12.00 -2.00
C ARG A 156 37.53 -13.01 -1.37
N GLY A 157 37.08 -14.23 -1.08
CA GLY A 157 37.96 -15.34 -0.71
C GLY A 157 37.64 -16.09 0.60
N SER A 158 36.55 -15.75 1.28
CA SER A 158 36.00 -16.61 2.35
C SER A 158 35.58 -17.96 1.77
N SER A 159 36.18 -19.07 2.22
CA SER A 159 35.85 -20.43 1.75
C SER A 159 34.41 -20.86 2.02
N ARG A 160 33.67 -20.07 2.82
CA ARG A 160 32.25 -20.28 3.15
C ARG A 160 31.30 -19.67 2.11
N CYS A 161 31.76 -18.74 1.29
CA CYS A 161 30.95 -18.10 0.27
C CYS A 161 31.16 -18.81 -1.08
N GLY A 162 30.11 -19.49 -1.56
CA GLY A 162 30.12 -20.18 -2.84
C GLY A 162 30.21 -19.22 -4.03
N PRO A 163 30.48 -19.74 -5.25
CA PRO A 163 30.44 -18.93 -6.46
C PRO A 163 29.00 -18.45 -6.72
N GLY A 164 28.77 -17.14 -6.62
CA GLY A 164 27.48 -16.52 -6.85
C GLY A 164 27.62 -15.07 -7.31
N PRO A 165 26.58 -14.50 -7.94
CA PRO A 165 26.59 -13.09 -8.31
C PRO A 165 26.71 -12.23 -7.06
N LEU A 166 27.66 -11.29 -7.09
CA LEU A 166 27.87 -10.33 -6.01
C LEU A 166 26.67 -9.38 -5.93
N LEU A 167 26.10 -9.23 -4.74
CA LEU A 167 25.05 -8.26 -4.47
C LEU A 167 25.67 -6.89 -4.17
N PRO A 168 24.93 -5.79 -4.40
CA PRO A 168 25.34 -4.48 -3.93
C PRO A 168 25.76 -4.48 -2.46
N MET A 169 26.84 -3.77 -2.13
CA MET A 169 27.30 -3.59 -0.74
C MET A 169 26.48 -2.51 -0.02
N SER A 170 25.17 -2.69 0.06
CA SER A 170 24.25 -1.80 0.79
C SER A 170 23.57 -2.53 1.93
N ALA A 171 23.21 -1.77 2.97
CA ALA A 171 22.27 -2.26 3.97
C ALA A 171 20.93 -2.55 3.27
N PRO A 172 20.38 -3.77 3.42
CA PRO A 172 19.13 -4.12 2.76
C PRO A 172 17.95 -3.38 3.39
N VAL A 173 16.95 -3.07 2.56
CA VAL A 173 15.65 -2.55 3.00
C VAL A 173 14.70 -3.73 3.14
N LEU A 174 14.21 -3.98 4.36
CA LEU A 174 13.23 -5.02 4.64
C LEU A 174 11.83 -4.53 4.28
N LEU A 175 11.12 -5.28 3.46
CA LEU A 175 9.75 -5.02 3.01
C LEU A 175 8.85 -6.17 3.45
N GLN A 176 7.84 -5.84 4.23
CA GLN A 176 6.89 -6.79 4.80
C GLN A 176 5.59 -6.06 5.17
N HIS A 177 4.55 -6.83 5.48
CA HIS A 177 3.25 -6.30 5.86
C HIS A 177 3.13 -6.08 7.38
N TYR A 178 3.42 -7.10 8.19
CA TYR A 178 3.40 -6.95 9.65
C TYR A 178 4.59 -6.13 10.13
N PRO A 179 4.40 -5.15 11.03
CA PRO A 179 5.51 -4.44 11.64
C PRO A 179 6.38 -5.39 12.49
N LEU A 180 7.69 -5.07 12.55
CA LEU A 180 8.58 -5.66 13.54
C LEU A 180 8.09 -5.34 14.96
N TYR A 181 8.55 -6.13 15.92
CA TYR A 181 8.18 -6.01 17.33
C TYR A 181 8.39 -4.58 17.83
N ARG A 182 7.31 -4.03 18.36
CA ARG A 182 7.29 -2.80 19.14
C ARG A 182 6.19 -2.93 20.19
N ARG A 183 6.36 -2.25 21.32
CA ARG A 183 5.43 -2.39 22.45
C ARG A 183 4.05 -1.83 22.15
N SER A 184 3.99 -0.69 21.47
CA SER A 184 2.77 0.03 21.10
C SER A 184 3.12 1.10 20.06
N ASP A 185 2.13 1.89 19.65
CA ASP A 185 2.32 3.08 18.82
C ASP A 185 2.88 4.29 19.60
N ALA A 186 3.16 4.20 20.91
CA ALA A 186 3.39 5.36 21.78
C ALA A 186 4.45 6.37 21.27
N ASN A 187 5.45 5.87 20.52
CA ASN A 187 6.53 6.67 19.94
C ASN A 187 6.23 7.21 18.54
N CYS A 188 5.13 6.80 17.91
CA CYS A 188 4.69 7.30 16.62
C CYS A 188 4.19 8.73 16.76
N SER A 189 4.61 9.58 15.83
CA SER A 189 4.19 10.99 15.77
C SER A 189 3.80 11.36 14.34
N GLY A 190 3.15 12.51 14.18
CA GLY A 190 2.67 12.99 12.90
C GLY A 190 1.15 12.88 12.75
N GLU A 191 0.66 13.34 11.60
CA GLU A 191 -0.78 13.44 11.29
C GLU A 191 -1.49 12.08 11.26
N ASP A 192 -0.77 11.01 10.88
CA ASP A 192 -1.32 9.66 10.75
C ASP A 192 -1.08 8.80 12.00
N ALA A 193 -0.55 9.38 13.08
CA ALA A 193 -0.38 8.66 14.32
C ALA A 193 -1.75 8.36 14.95
N ALA A 194 -1.92 7.17 15.53
CA ALA A 194 -3.14 6.79 16.23
C ALA A 194 -3.50 7.81 17.33
N PRO A 195 -4.80 7.99 17.64
CA PRO A 195 -5.25 8.85 18.74
C PRO A 195 -4.56 8.49 20.06
N PRO A 196 -4.32 9.46 20.97
CA PRO A 196 -3.63 9.20 22.24
C PRO A 196 -4.24 8.04 23.05
N GLU A 197 -5.56 7.84 22.95
CA GLU A 197 -6.28 6.77 23.66
C GLU A 197 -5.92 5.36 23.15
N GLU A 198 -5.52 5.25 21.89
CA GLU A 198 -5.16 3.98 21.24
C GLU A 198 -3.65 3.77 21.19
N ARG A 199 -2.89 4.86 21.12
CA ARG A 199 -1.45 4.84 20.85
C ARG A 199 -0.63 4.12 21.94
N ASP A 200 -1.11 4.15 23.17
CA ASP A 200 -0.46 3.52 24.32
C ASP A 200 -0.93 2.08 24.57
N ILE A 201 -1.91 1.57 23.80
CA ILE A 201 -2.40 0.19 23.92
C ILE A 201 -1.26 -0.77 23.53
N PRO A 202 -0.88 -1.72 24.42
CA PRO A 202 0.15 -2.69 24.10
C PRO A 202 -0.26 -3.60 22.94
N PHE A 203 0.64 -3.76 21.97
CA PHE A 203 0.48 -4.72 20.90
C PHE A 203 0.61 -6.15 21.39
N LYS A 204 -0.23 -7.01 20.84
CA LYS A 204 -0.17 -8.46 20.96
C LYS A 204 0.77 -9.02 19.89
N GLU A 205 1.82 -9.69 20.34
CA GLU A 205 2.73 -10.43 19.46
C GLU A 205 1.97 -11.48 18.65
N ASN A 206 2.42 -11.72 17.42
CA ASN A 206 1.81 -12.63 16.44
C ASN A 206 0.38 -12.25 16.03
N TYR A 207 -0.05 -11.02 16.34
CA TYR A 207 -1.35 -10.52 15.93
C TYR A 207 -1.26 -9.08 15.44
N ASP A 208 -0.76 -8.15 16.26
CA ASP A 208 -0.59 -6.74 15.86
C ASP A 208 0.82 -6.49 15.30
N VAL A 209 1.80 -7.25 15.78
CA VAL A 209 3.22 -7.15 15.45
C VAL A 209 3.83 -8.55 15.38
N LEU A 210 4.96 -8.69 14.67
CA LEU A 210 5.77 -9.90 14.77
C LEU A 210 6.29 -10.11 16.20
N SER A 211 6.50 -11.36 16.60
CA SER A 211 7.14 -11.67 17.87
C SER A 211 8.52 -11.05 18.01
N ARG A 212 8.99 -10.89 19.24
CA ARG A 212 10.37 -10.45 19.53
C ARG A 212 11.39 -11.35 18.84
N GLU A 213 11.17 -12.65 18.91
CA GLU A 213 12.05 -13.66 18.31
C GLU A 213 12.07 -13.55 16.78
N ALA A 214 10.91 -13.44 16.13
CA ALA A 214 10.83 -13.26 14.69
C ALA A 214 11.48 -11.94 14.24
N SER A 215 11.30 -10.87 15.03
CA SER A 215 11.82 -9.55 14.71
C SER A 215 13.35 -9.48 14.78
N GLN A 216 13.97 -10.26 15.66
CA GLN A 216 15.42 -10.39 15.72
C GLN A 216 16.01 -11.04 14.46
N LYS A 217 15.26 -11.91 13.77
CA LYS A 217 15.67 -12.52 12.50
C LYS A 217 15.66 -11.53 11.33
N GLY A 218 14.80 -10.50 11.40
CA GLY A 218 14.68 -9.44 10.40
C GLY A 218 15.37 -8.11 10.76
N SER A 219 16.00 -8.00 11.93
CA SER A 219 16.60 -6.74 12.39
C SER A 219 17.84 -6.39 11.55
N ILE A 220 17.63 -5.55 10.55
CA ILE A 220 18.69 -4.88 9.79
C ILE A 220 18.85 -3.49 10.42
N THR A 221 20.07 -3.16 10.84
CA THR A 221 20.41 -1.96 11.60
C THR A 221 19.77 -0.67 11.05
N PRO A 222 19.03 0.09 11.88
CA PRO A 222 18.39 1.33 11.46
C PRO A 222 19.40 2.48 11.59
N THR A 223 20.25 2.67 10.58
CA THR A 223 21.09 3.88 10.48
C THR A 223 20.91 4.51 9.12
N ASP A 224 20.63 5.81 9.11
CA ASP A 224 20.60 6.69 7.94
C ASP A 224 19.57 6.33 6.84
N TYR A 225 18.28 6.38 7.17
CA TYR A 225 17.22 6.41 6.15
C TYR A 225 16.71 7.83 5.93
N THR A 226 16.52 8.21 4.66
CA THR A 226 15.82 9.45 4.29
C THR A 226 14.43 9.09 3.81
N LEU A 227 13.41 9.32 4.65
CA LEU A 227 12.01 9.18 4.26
C LEU A 227 11.47 10.57 3.90
N SER A 228 11.00 10.74 2.66
CA SER A 228 10.20 11.90 2.27
C SER A 228 8.75 11.47 2.15
N LYS A 229 7.86 12.06 2.96
CA LYS A 229 6.43 11.82 2.89
C LYS A 229 5.78 12.89 2.01
N CYS A 230 5.20 12.45 0.90
CA CYS A 230 4.33 13.29 0.08
C CYS A 230 2.89 13.06 0.54
N TYR A 231 2.30 14.06 1.18
CA TYR A 231 0.89 13.99 1.59
C TYR A 231 -0.01 14.08 0.37
N LEU A 232 -0.91 13.11 0.22
CA LEU A 232 -2.03 13.23 -0.70
C LEU A 232 -3.11 14.13 -0.06
N PRO A 233 -3.90 14.85 -0.88
CA PRO A 233 -5.03 15.62 -0.34
C PRO A 233 -5.98 14.71 0.43
N ARG A 234 -6.47 15.18 1.58
CA ARG A 234 -7.48 14.47 2.35
C ARG A 234 -8.75 14.24 1.51
N GLU A 235 -9.44 13.14 1.76
CA GLU A 235 -10.61 12.73 0.96
C GLU A 235 -11.69 13.82 0.94
N ASP A 236 -11.96 14.45 2.08
CA ASP A 236 -12.92 15.55 2.22
C ASP A 236 -12.57 16.74 1.31
N VAL A 237 -11.29 17.12 1.23
CA VAL A 237 -10.80 18.18 0.34
C VAL A 237 -11.05 17.81 -1.12
N VAL A 238 -10.76 16.57 -1.51
CA VAL A 238 -11.01 16.08 -2.87
C VAL A 238 -12.50 16.17 -3.19
N LEU A 239 -13.36 15.64 -2.31
CA LEU A 239 -14.81 15.65 -2.48
C LEU A 239 -15.37 17.07 -2.57
N ILE A 240 -14.91 18.00 -1.73
CA ILE A 240 -15.30 19.41 -1.76
C ILE A 240 -14.98 20.04 -3.13
N ILE A 241 -13.78 19.79 -3.67
CA ILE A 241 -13.37 20.33 -4.98
C ILE A 241 -14.27 19.77 -6.08
N TYR A 242 -14.48 18.45 -6.14
CA TYR A 242 -15.31 17.85 -7.18
C TYR A 242 -16.77 18.31 -7.10
N CYS A 243 -17.37 18.29 -5.91
CA CYS A 243 -18.75 18.76 -5.70
C CYS A 243 -18.88 20.25 -6.02
N GLY A 244 -17.89 21.07 -5.65
CA GLY A 244 -17.84 22.49 -5.97
C GLY A 244 -17.78 22.76 -7.48
N MET A 245 -16.93 22.02 -8.21
CA MET A 245 -16.81 22.14 -9.67
C MET A 245 -18.09 21.71 -10.38
N VAL A 246 -18.72 20.61 -9.95
CA VAL A 246 -20.01 20.18 -10.50
C VAL A 246 -21.09 21.23 -10.24
N GLY A 247 -21.19 21.76 -9.01
CA GLY A 247 -22.13 22.83 -8.68
C GLY A 247 -21.93 24.08 -9.53
N PHE A 248 -20.68 24.50 -9.73
CA PHE A 248 -20.34 25.63 -10.59
C PHE A 248 -20.75 25.39 -12.06
N LEU A 249 -20.49 24.21 -12.61
CA LEU A 249 -20.91 23.84 -13.97
C LEU A 249 -22.43 23.82 -14.13
N VAL A 250 -23.17 23.33 -13.12
CA VAL A 250 -24.64 23.37 -13.10
C VAL A 250 -25.13 24.83 -13.11
N VAL A 251 -24.54 25.71 -12.31
CA VAL A 251 -24.89 27.15 -12.32
C VAL A 251 -24.61 27.78 -13.68
N LEU A 252 -23.45 27.49 -14.29
CA LEU A 252 -23.09 28.01 -15.62
C LEU A 252 -24.08 27.55 -16.69
N THR A 253 -24.42 26.27 -16.71
CA THR A 253 -25.37 25.71 -17.67
C THR A 253 -26.77 26.29 -17.50
N LEU A 254 -27.29 26.36 -16.27
CA LEU A 254 -28.59 26.98 -16.00
C LEU A 254 -28.61 28.46 -16.38
N THR A 255 -27.52 29.18 -16.16
CA THR A 255 -27.39 30.60 -16.59
C THR A 255 -27.38 30.71 -18.11
N HIS A 256 -26.65 29.84 -18.82
CA HIS A 256 -26.59 29.80 -20.28
C HIS A 256 -27.97 29.56 -20.91
N PHE A 257 -28.78 28.68 -20.32
CA PHE A 257 -30.14 28.42 -20.79
C PHE A 257 -31.19 29.43 -20.28
N GLY A 258 -30.78 30.48 -19.56
CA GLY A 258 -31.68 31.50 -19.02
C GLY A 258 -32.64 30.99 -17.93
N LEU A 259 -32.33 29.82 -17.35
CA LEU A 259 -33.11 29.18 -16.28
C LEU A 259 -32.79 29.76 -14.89
N LEU A 260 -31.75 30.59 -14.79
CA LEU A 260 -31.45 31.41 -13.62
C LEU A 260 -31.75 32.87 -13.93
N ALA A 261 -32.52 33.52 -13.05
CA ALA A 261 -32.77 34.95 -13.16
C ALA A 261 -31.45 35.71 -13.07
N SER A 262 -31.10 36.44 -14.13
CA SER A 262 -29.89 37.26 -14.14
C SER A 262 -29.94 38.28 -12.99
N PRO A 263 -28.94 38.35 -12.09
CA PRO A 263 -28.91 39.36 -11.04
C PRO A 263 -28.91 40.79 -11.60
N PHE A 264 -28.55 40.96 -12.88
CA PHE A 264 -28.62 42.23 -13.60
C PHE A 264 -30.05 42.76 -13.79
N LEU A 265 -31.06 41.88 -13.95
CA LEU A 265 -32.47 42.29 -14.10
C LEU A 265 -33.12 42.64 -12.75
N ALA A 266 -32.65 42.07 -11.64
CA ALA A 266 -33.13 42.39 -10.30
C ALA A 266 -32.64 43.77 -9.82
N GLY A 267 -31.37 44.12 -10.09
CA GLY A 267 -30.79 45.42 -9.71
C GLY A 267 -31.41 46.61 -10.45
N LEU A 268 -31.75 46.45 -11.73
CA LEU A 268 -32.44 47.49 -12.53
C LEU A 268 -33.88 47.74 -12.05
N ASN A 269 -34.58 46.72 -11.55
CA ASN A 269 -35.93 46.89 -10.99
C ASN A 269 -35.93 47.59 -9.62
N LEU A 270 -34.86 47.46 -8.82
CA LEU A 270 -34.69 48.18 -7.55
C LEU A 270 -34.31 49.66 -7.77
N LEU A 271 -33.48 49.97 -8.76
CA LEU A 271 -33.11 51.35 -9.10
C LEU A 271 -34.25 52.13 -9.78
N ARG A 272 -35.14 51.45 -10.50
CA ARG A 272 -36.32 52.09 -11.14
C ARG A 272 -37.41 52.49 -10.13
N LYS A 273 -37.50 51.81 -8.97
CA LYS A 273 -38.46 52.13 -7.90
C LYS A 273 -38.12 53.36 -7.06
N ARG A 274 -36.92 53.96 -7.21
CA ARG A 274 -36.48 55.12 -6.41
C ARG A 274 -36.62 56.50 -7.10
N LYS A 275 -37.16 56.56 -8.32
CA LYS A 275 -37.41 57.82 -9.06
C LYS A 275 -38.93 58.09 -9.23
N THR A 276 -39.64 58.26 -8.12
CA THR A 276 -40.91 59.00 -8.10
C THR A 276 -41.07 59.67 -6.73
N ARG A 277 -40.59 60.91 -6.65
CA ARG A 277 -41.07 61.95 -5.72
C ARG A 277 -41.12 63.25 -6.52
#